data_AF-A0A9X3F8D3-F1
#
_entry.id   AF-A0A9X3F8D3-F1
#
_cell.length_a   1.000
_cell.length_b   1.000
_cell.length_c   1.000
_cell.angle_alpha   90.00
_cell.angle_beta   90.00
_cell.angle_gamma   90.00
#
_symmetry.space_group_name_H-M   'P 1'
#
loop_
_entity.id
_entity.type
_entity.pdbx_description
1 polymer ?
#
loop_
_entity_poly.entity_id
_entity_poly.type
_entity_poly.pdbx_seq_one_letter_code
_entity_poly.pdbx_strand_id
1 'polypeptide(L)'
;MDNYGLLRDDIRSKIKKKKLYGSDCNLLSQKIYNETQRQVSISTLKRFFGLIKNKHNPSKYTLDTLAEFVGFKDWSDYAKSHDTLSPTSFEDDPWEVLKRQMLEVTSHSLESLKQKTNYNKDEFIFRPLGKDRFDRFEATNIPATLFIAPDGYGKSSLMIQLVEKYFLTENEKFKNDIICLIDGGIFFNLYSKNSNIDMLNQLLEFNVNPGLNFYFHKNPEKRKGRIWLLFDDVDEVFFDRKRYLQLIENIMQILMVNDGGWFKAILTCRPENLDVFTQLFHKNPVLKATWFDVGFTYEKYIDAINIPLFSTKDIKMILKLQNVEPKYKGIFTRYKDVLGIISHPYSLSLFIREFKQNENISEIILLDRFIKAKIFSPPFLEEKILLMKRYIALCNRGKETTLVEKEHLVRDPDLIPAHQQLISDGILYEFIVPEDTIDLKIMVSFTQRIILDYMVLRAWTQDKNYSVELLLEIVEFYKNSKLMQGYIIKLFMKMLVQNNELELIKQICGKLVEFTQDKEGNQNVSECMDAIVATINEMGDNNEELHKLFQL
;
A
#
# COMPACT_ATOMS: atom_id res chain seq x y z
N MET A 1 -13.69 30.58 10.35
CA MET A 1 -15.14 30.84 10.22
C MET A 1 -15.64 30.21 8.92
N ASP A 2 -16.94 29.93 8.76
CA ASP A 2 -17.50 29.44 7.49
C ASP A 2 -17.60 30.59 6.47
N ASN A 3 -16.60 30.74 5.61
CA ASN A 3 -16.55 31.80 4.59
C ASN A 3 -17.75 31.73 3.61
N TYR A 4 -18.37 30.55 3.43
CA TYR A 4 -19.60 30.44 2.65
C TYR A 4 -20.81 31.02 3.38
N GLY A 5 -20.85 30.90 4.72
CA GLY A 5 -21.83 31.55 5.58
C GLY A 5 -21.78 33.06 5.45
N LEU A 6 -20.57 33.64 5.55
CA LEU A 6 -20.35 35.08 5.40
C LEU A 6 -20.78 35.60 4.02
N LEU A 7 -20.39 34.90 2.95
CA LEU A 7 -20.79 35.30 1.59
C LEU A 7 -22.31 35.29 1.41
N ARG A 8 -23.03 34.32 2.01
CA ARG A 8 -24.50 34.32 1.98
C ARG A 8 -25.07 35.54 2.68
N ASP A 9 -24.48 35.96 3.80
CA ASP A 9 -24.96 37.09 4.59
C ASP A 9 -24.65 38.44 3.94
N ASP A 10 -23.50 38.58 3.29
CA ASP A 10 -23.16 39.78 2.51
C ASP A 10 -24.07 39.94 1.28
N ILE A 11 -24.39 38.84 0.60
CA ILE A 11 -25.37 38.86 -0.50
C ILE A 11 -26.75 39.27 0.02
N ARG A 12 -27.18 38.73 1.16
CA ARG A 12 -28.45 39.10 1.83
C ARG A 12 -28.50 40.58 2.21
N SER A 13 -27.38 41.10 2.71
CA SER A 13 -27.21 42.51 3.05
C SER A 13 -27.30 43.40 1.81
N LYS A 14 -26.57 43.05 0.73
CA LYS A 14 -26.56 43.79 -0.54
C LYS A 14 -27.94 43.86 -1.18
N ILE A 15 -28.72 42.77 -1.13
CA ILE A 15 -30.09 42.75 -1.67
C ILE A 15 -31.15 43.25 -0.66
N LYS A 16 -30.73 43.67 0.54
CA LYS A 16 -31.59 44.16 1.63
C LYS A 16 -32.70 43.18 2.03
N LYS A 17 -32.41 41.87 2.03
CA LYS A 17 -33.35 40.82 2.49
C LYS A 17 -32.74 39.98 3.60
N LYS A 18 -33.41 39.94 4.75
CA LYS A 18 -33.01 39.12 5.91
C LYS A 18 -33.09 37.61 5.66
N LYS A 19 -33.98 37.17 4.75
CA LYS A 19 -34.17 35.75 4.39
C LYS A 19 -34.51 35.63 2.91
N LEU A 20 -33.95 34.62 2.25
CA LEU A 20 -34.19 34.30 0.84
C LEU A 20 -35.12 33.08 0.72
N TYR A 21 -36.10 33.17 -0.17
CA TYR A 21 -36.97 32.05 -0.55
C TYR A 21 -36.67 31.55 -1.95
N GLY A 22 -37.19 30.36 -2.30
CA GLY A 22 -36.96 29.76 -3.61
C GLY A 22 -37.45 30.61 -4.79
N SER A 23 -38.47 31.44 -4.59
CA SER A 23 -38.99 32.42 -5.57
C SER A 23 -38.05 33.61 -5.79
N ASP A 24 -37.23 33.96 -4.81
CA ASP A 24 -36.29 35.10 -4.88
C ASP A 24 -35.05 34.80 -5.71
N CYS A 25 -34.72 33.52 -5.91
CA CYS A 25 -33.53 33.10 -6.66
C CYS A 25 -33.61 33.50 -8.15
N ASN A 26 -34.81 33.67 -8.71
CA ASN A 26 -34.99 34.16 -10.08
C ASN A 26 -34.52 35.61 -10.21
N LEU A 27 -34.99 36.47 -9.30
CA LEU A 27 -34.63 37.89 -9.27
C LEU A 27 -33.14 38.07 -8.91
N LEU A 28 -32.61 37.25 -8.01
CA LEU A 28 -31.20 37.27 -7.64
C LEU A 28 -30.30 36.87 -8.82
N SER A 29 -30.65 35.83 -9.56
CA SER A 29 -29.92 35.41 -10.77
C SER A 29 -29.85 36.54 -11.82
N GLN A 30 -30.96 37.23 -12.04
CA GLN A 30 -31.01 38.39 -12.94
C GLN A 30 -30.14 39.55 -12.44
N LYS A 31 -30.16 39.85 -11.14
CA LYS A 31 -29.32 40.91 -10.56
C LYS A 31 -27.83 40.59 -10.67
N ILE A 32 -27.43 39.36 -10.38
CA ILE A 32 -26.05 38.90 -10.53
C ILE A 32 -25.60 39.07 -11.98
N TYR A 33 -26.42 38.65 -12.94
CA TYR A 33 -26.11 38.80 -14.36
C TYR A 33 -25.94 40.27 -14.78
N ASN A 34 -26.85 41.14 -14.35
CA ASN A 34 -26.78 42.56 -14.70
C ASN A 34 -25.52 43.25 -14.16
N GLU A 35 -25.05 42.87 -12.96
CA GLU A 35 -23.89 43.50 -12.32
C GLU A 35 -22.54 42.87 -12.69
N THR A 36 -22.50 41.55 -12.95
CA THR A 36 -21.25 40.80 -13.18
C THR A 36 -21.09 40.30 -14.62
N GLN A 37 -22.15 40.37 -15.43
CA GLN A 37 -22.24 39.75 -16.76
C GLN A 37 -21.98 38.23 -16.77
N ARG A 38 -22.10 37.57 -15.61
CA ARG A 38 -21.94 36.12 -15.44
C ARG A 38 -23.25 35.48 -15.03
N GLN A 39 -23.50 34.26 -15.52
CA GLN A 39 -24.78 33.58 -15.33
C GLN A 39 -24.67 32.49 -14.26
N VAL A 40 -25.45 32.63 -13.19
CA VAL A 40 -25.60 31.58 -12.16
C VAL A 40 -27.02 31.04 -12.20
N SER A 41 -27.16 29.73 -12.38
CA SER A 41 -28.47 29.09 -12.48
C SER A 41 -29.27 29.17 -11.17
N ILE A 42 -30.59 29.22 -11.28
CA ILE A 42 -31.51 29.28 -10.13
C ILE A 42 -31.33 28.06 -9.22
N SER A 43 -31.07 26.87 -9.78
CA SER A 43 -30.83 25.65 -9.01
C SER A 43 -29.52 25.73 -8.21
N THR A 44 -28.47 26.33 -8.78
CA THR A 44 -27.20 26.57 -8.08
C THR A 44 -27.38 27.55 -6.93
N LEU A 45 -28.13 28.65 -7.11
CA LEU A 45 -28.44 29.59 -6.02
C LEU A 45 -29.26 28.93 -4.90
N LYS A 46 -30.29 28.16 -5.25
CA LYS A 46 -31.10 27.43 -4.25
C LYS A 46 -30.26 26.46 -3.41
N ARG A 47 -29.30 25.77 -4.02
CA ARG A 47 -28.34 24.90 -3.31
C ARG A 47 -27.35 25.71 -2.47
N PHE A 48 -26.81 26.80 -3.02
CA PHE A 48 -25.87 27.66 -2.32
C PHE A 48 -26.46 28.23 -1.03
N PHE A 49 -27.70 28.71 -1.05
CA PHE A 49 -28.40 29.26 0.13
C PHE A 49 -29.03 28.20 1.05
N GLY A 50 -28.82 26.90 0.79
CA GLY A 50 -29.35 25.81 1.62
C GLY A 50 -30.87 25.59 1.52
N LEU A 51 -31.51 26.09 0.46
CA LEU A 51 -32.94 25.89 0.19
C LEU A 51 -33.26 24.50 -0.37
N ILE A 52 -32.24 23.81 -0.91
CA ILE A 52 -32.30 22.42 -1.38
C ILE A 52 -31.06 21.68 -0.86
N LYS A 53 -31.23 20.46 -0.34
CA LYS A 53 -30.11 19.61 0.09
C LYS A 53 -29.15 19.33 -1.05
N ASN A 54 -27.85 19.50 -0.80
CA ASN A 54 -26.79 19.24 -1.78
C ASN A 54 -25.62 18.50 -1.11
N LYS A 55 -25.02 17.54 -1.81
CA LYS A 55 -23.85 16.76 -1.37
C LYS A 55 -22.51 17.32 -1.89
N HIS A 56 -22.55 18.30 -2.81
CA HIS A 56 -21.36 18.84 -3.48
C HIS A 56 -21.15 20.32 -3.18
N ASN A 57 -19.90 20.74 -3.03
CA ASN A 57 -19.53 22.13 -2.84
C ASN A 57 -19.79 22.98 -4.11
N PRO A 58 -20.03 24.29 -3.99
CA PRO A 58 -20.18 25.19 -5.15
C PRO A 58 -18.92 25.18 -6.03
N SER A 59 -19.09 25.30 -7.35
CA SER A 59 -17.96 25.41 -8.26
C SER A 59 -17.21 26.73 -8.07
N LYS A 60 -15.90 26.75 -8.40
CA LYS A 60 -15.08 27.98 -8.38
C LYS A 60 -15.73 29.11 -9.18
N TYR A 61 -16.23 28.82 -10.38
CA TYR A 61 -16.98 29.78 -11.21
C TYR A 61 -18.15 30.43 -10.45
N THR A 62 -18.91 29.62 -9.70
CA THR A 62 -20.04 30.12 -8.89
C THR A 62 -19.53 31.04 -7.79
N LEU A 63 -18.47 30.64 -7.09
CA LEU A 63 -17.91 31.43 -5.98
C LEU A 63 -17.31 32.75 -6.46
N ASP A 64 -16.55 32.74 -7.55
CA ASP A 64 -15.96 33.94 -8.15
C ASP A 64 -17.06 34.91 -8.59
N THR A 65 -18.12 34.40 -9.22
CA THR A 65 -19.25 35.23 -9.66
C THR A 65 -20.01 35.85 -8.49
N LEU A 66 -20.18 35.11 -7.39
CA LEU A 66 -20.85 35.62 -6.19
C LEU A 66 -19.98 36.62 -5.42
N ALA A 67 -18.67 36.40 -5.37
CA ALA A 67 -17.70 37.34 -4.79
C ALA A 67 -17.65 38.66 -5.60
N GLU A 68 -17.63 38.56 -6.93
CA GLU A 68 -17.75 39.71 -7.84
C GLU A 68 -19.06 40.47 -7.60
N PHE A 69 -20.16 39.73 -7.41
CA PHE A 69 -21.44 40.33 -7.07
C PHE A 69 -21.43 41.05 -5.72
N VAL A 70 -20.56 40.74 -4.75
CA VAL A 70 -20.44 41.53 -3.50
C VAL A 70 -19.34 42.60 -3.55
N GLY A 71 -18.69 42.78 -4.70
CA GLY A 71 -17.75 43.88 -4.96
C GLY A 71 -16.27 43.50 -4.88
N PHE A 72 -15.95 42.20 -4.85
CA PHE A 72 -14.57 41.71 -4.80
C PHE A 72 -14.10 41.23 -6.17
N LYS A 73 -12.80 41.09 -6.38
CA LYS A 73 -12.29 40.68 -7.70
C LYS A 73 -12.65 39.23 -8.05
N ASP A 74 -12.53 38.34 -7.08
CA ASP A 74 -12.81 36.90 -7.20
C ASP A 74 -12.99 36.28 -5.81
N TRP A 75 -13.25 34.97 -5.73
CA TRP A 75 -13.42 34.28 -4.46
C TRP A 75 -12.16 34.33 -3.58
N SER A 76 -10.96 34.36 -4.16
CA SER A 76 -9.72 34.44 -3.38
C SER A 76 -9.58 35.79 -2.70
N ASP A 77 -9.93 36.88 -3.40
CA ASP A 77 -9.94 38.24 -2.87
C ASP A 77 -10.99 38.41 -1.75
N TYR A 78 -12.18 37.84 -1.94
CA TYR A 78 -13.22 37.78 -0.92
C TYR A 78 -12.79 36.95 0.30
N ALA A 79 -12.23 35.76 0.08
CA ALA A 79 -11.75 34.90 1.15
C ALA A 79 -10.60 35.57 1.92
N LYS A 80 -9.68 36.28 1.27
CA LYS A 80 -8.56 36.97 1.95
C LYS A 80 -8.99 38.18 2.77
N SER A 81 -9.99 38.92 2.32
CA SER A 81 -10.51 40.10 3.03
C SER A 81 -11.38 39.73 4.24
N HIS A 82 -12.01 38.56 4.21
CA HIS A 82 -12.84 38.02 5.28
C HIS A 82 -12.17 36.91 6.09
N ASP A 83 -11.05 36.36 5.61
CA ASP A 83 -10.01 35.75 6.43
C ASP A 83 -9.39 36.87 7.24
N THR A 84 -10.12 37.20 8.29
CA THR A 84 -9.55 37.69 9.51
C THR A 84 -8.59 36.60 10.04
N LEU A 85 -7.40 36.53 9.44
CA LEU A 85 -6.23 36.93 10.21
C LEU A 85 -6.42 38.39 10.63
N SER A 86 -7.41 38.63 11.49
CA SER A 86 -7.23 39.61 12.52
C SER A 86 -5.97 39.13 13.25
N PRO A 87 -5.01 40.03 13.54
CA PRO A 87 -3.99 39.73 14.53
C PRO A 87 -4.72 39.53 15.85
N THR A 88 -5.29 38.35 16.05
CA THR A 88 -5.67 37.84 17.35
C THR A 88 -4.36 37.66 18.06
N SER A 89 -4.09 38.60 18.97
CA SER A 89 -2.85 38.77 19.73
C SER A 89 -1.59 38.96 18.88
N PHE A 90 -1.02 40.16 18.95
CA PHE A 90 0.44 40.30 18.89
C PHE A 90 1.08 39.21 19.76
N GLU A 91 1.96 38.38 19.16
CA GLU A 91 3.14 37.69 19.75
C GLU A 91 3.46 36.27 19.22
N ASP A 92 2.61 35.62 18.41
CA ASP A 92 2.94 34.27 17.92
C ASP A 92 3.83 34.30 16.67
N ASP A 93 5.06 33.79 16.82
CA ASP A 93 6.04 33.63 15.74
C ASP A 93 5.50 32.75 14.58
N PRO A 94 5.56 33.19 13.31
CA PRO A 94 5.06 32.44 12.15
C PRO A 94 5.55 30.99 12.06
N TRP A 95 6.77 30.71 12.53
CA TRP A 95 7.29 29.34 12.58
C TRP A 95 6.46 28.46 13.53
N GLU A 96 6.12 28.97 14.72
CA GLU A 96 5.32 28.24 15.70
C GLU A 96 3.86 28.07 15.25
N VAL A 97 3.32 29.05 14.52
CA VAL A 97 1.98 28.93 13.91
C VAL A 97 1.97 27.81 12.87
N LEU A 98 2.92 27.81 11.93
CA LEU A 98 3.03 26.76 10.92
C LEU A 98 3.25 25.39 11.57
N LYS A 99 4.12 25.32 12.57
CA LYS A 99 4.40 24.09 13.33
C LYS A 99 3.13 23.52 13.95
N ARG A 100 2.31 24.36 14.58
CA ARG A 100 1.04 23.96 15.21
C ARG A 100 0.05 23.40 14.19
N GLN A 101 -0.10 24.09 13.06
CA GLN A 101 -0.99 23.66 11.97
C GLN A 101 -0.54 22.32 11.37
N MET A 102 0.76 22.16 11.10
CA MET A 102 1.30 20.90 10.56
C MET A 102 1.22 19.75 11.56
N LEU A 103 1.31 20.03 12.85
CA LEU A 103 1.13 19.03 13.89
C LEU A 103 -0.32 18.51 13.93
N GLU A 104 -1.32 19.34 13.65
CA GLU A 104 -2.72 18.92 13.55
C GLU A 104 -2.93 17.94 12.38
N VAL A 105 -2.40 18.27 11.19
CA VAL A 105 -2.41 17.37 10.02
C VAL A 105 -1.70 16.06 10.36
N THR A 106 -0.51 16.14 10.95
CA THR A 106 0.28 14.99 11.38
C THR A 106 -0.48 14.09 12.34
N SER A 107 -1.19 14.69 13.31
CA SER A 107 -1.95 13.95 14.32
C SER A 107 -3.11 13.17 13.69
N HIS A 108 -3.85 13.79 12.77
CA HIS A 108 -4.92 13.11 12.03
C HIS A 108 -4.41 11.98 11.13
N SER A 109 -3.30 12.21 10.41
CA SER A 109 -2.67 11.17 9.60
C SER A 109 -2.17 10.03 10.48
N LEU A 110 -1.52 10.30 11.61
CA LEU A 110 -1.06 9.28 12.54
C LEU A 110 -2.20 8.42 13.07
N GLU A 111 -3.32 9.04 13.45
CA GLU A 111 -4.50 8.32 13.91
C GLU A 111 -5.03 7.38 12.82
N SER A 112 -5.16 7.88 11.59
CA SER A 112 -5.64 7.07 10.46
C SER A 112 -4.71 5.90 10.15
N LEU A 113 -3.39 6.14 10.08
CA LEU A 113 -2.39 5.10 9.82
C LEU A 113 -2.36 4.05 10.94
N LYS A 114 -2.47 4.47 12.21
CA LYS A 114 -2.52 3.54 13.35
C LYS A 114 -3.75 2.64 13.29
N GLN A 115 -4.91 3.19 12.93
CA GLN A 115 -6.15 2.42 12.74
C GLN A 115 -6.02 1.44 11.57
N LYS A 116 -5.55 1.90 10.41
CA LYS A 116 -5.36 1.07 9.19
C LYS A 116 -4.43 -0.12 9.44
N THR A 117 -3.34 0.11 10.18
CA THR A 117 -2.30 -0.90 10.42
C THR A 117 -2.50 -1.70 11.70
N ASN A 118 -3.51 -1.37 12.51
CA ASN A 118 -3.68 -1.87 13.88
C ASN A 118 -2.37 -1.76 14.69
N TYR A 119 -1.73 -0.58 14.60
CA TYR A 119 -0.40 -0.35 15.17
C TYR A 119 -0.46 -0.25 16.70
N ASN A 120 0.43 -0.99 17.37
CA ASN A 120 0.70 -0.88 18.79
C ASN A 120 2.21 -0.82 19.02
N LYS A 121 2.68 0.21 19.71
CA LYS A 121 4.10 0.45 19.99
C LYS A 121 4.77 -0.73 20.71
N ASP A 122 4.03 -1.43 21.57
CA ASP A 122 4.56 -2.56 22.34
C ASP A 122 4.60 -3.88 21.54
N GLU A 123 3.92 -3.94 20.39
CA GLU A 123 3.81 -5.14 19.55
C GLU A 123 4.63 -5.06 18.25
N PHE A 124 5.18 -3.88 17.92
CA PHE A 124 5.91 -3.62 16.69
C PHE A 124 7.40 -3.33 16.95
N ILE A 125 8.28 -3.93 16.14
CA ILE A 125 9.71 -3.58 16.15
C ILE A 125 9.97 -2.38 15.25
N PHE A 126 10.83 -1.46 15.69
CA PHE A 126 11.35 -0.44 14.78
C PHE A 126 12.46 -1.05 13.93
N ARG A 127 12.19 -1.17 12.63
CA ARG A 127 13.02 -1.95 11.69
C ARG A 127 14.44 -1.35 11.57
N PRO A 128 15.51 -2.11 11.85
CA PRO A 128 16.88 -1.59 11.79
C PRO A 128 17.23 -0.96 10.43
N LEU A 129 16.88 -1.60 9.32
CA LEU A 129 17.19 -1.08 7.99
C LEU A 129 16.46 0.23 7.66
N GLY A 130 15.21 0.37 8.07
CA GLY A 130 14.46 1.62 7.90
C GLY A 130 15.06 2.76 8.73
N LYS A 131 15.46 2.44 9.97
CA LYS A 131 16.17 3.35 10.86
C LYS A 131 17.50 3.80 10.27
N ASP A 132 18.36 2.85 9.91
CA ASP A 132 19.71 3.15 9.41
C ASP A 132 19.65 3.98 8.13
N ARG A 133 18.67 3.71 7.26
CA ARG A 133 18.44 4.52 6.06
C ARG A 133 17.97 5.93 6.39
N PHE A 134 17.04 6.10 7.33
CA PHE A 134 16.63 7.43 7.80
C PHE A 134 17.80 8.19 8.41
N ASP A 135 18.59 7.56 9.28
CA ASP A 135 19.74 8.20 9.94
C ASP A 135 20.79 8.66 8.90
N ARG A 136 21.07 7.85 7.87
CA ARG A 136 21.94 8.25 6.76
C ARG A 136 21.34 9.38 5.93
N PHE A 137 20.05 9.30 5.58
CA PHE A 137 19.37 10.36 4.83
C PHE A 137 19.37 11.69 5.57
N GLU A 138 19.07 11.65 6.87
CA GLU A 138 19.03 12.81 7.75
C GLU A 138 20.37 13.54 7.79
N ALA A 139 21.48 12.80 7.75
CA ALA A 139 22.84 13.35 7.74
C ALA A 139 23.25 14.05 6.43
N THR A 140 22.51 13.84 5.33
CA THR A 140 22.80 14.48 4.03
C THR A 140 22.03 15.78 3.81
N ASN A 141 22.42 16.60 2.83
CA ASN A 141 21.62 17.73 2.37
C ASN A 141 20.69 17.38 1.19
N ILE A 142 20.60 16.10 0.83
CA ILE A 142 19.72 15.64 -0.25
C ILE A 142 18.27 15.80 0.23
N PRO A 143 17.39 16.39 -0.59
CA PRO A 143 16.10 16.87 -0.11
C PRO A 143 15.03 15.78 -0.01
N ALA A 144 15.14 14.67 -0.72
CA ALA A 144 14.10 13.64 -0.73
C ALA A 144 14.63 12.21 -0.65
N THR A 145 13.82 11.31 -0.13
CA THR A 145 13.98 9.86 -0.26
C THR A 145 12.62 9.19 -0.48
N LEU A 146 12.63 7.99 -1.05
CA LEU A 146 11.44 7.20 -1.37
C LEU A 146 11.56 5.79 -0.77
N PHE A 147 10.52 5.38 -0.05
CA PHE A 147 10.35 4.03 0.47
C PHE A 147 9.36 3.26 -0.40
N ILE A 148 9.87 2.25 -1.08
CA ILE A 148 9.18 1.54 -2.17
C ILE A 148 8.96 0.11 -1.73
N ALA A 149 7.70 -0.31 -1.67
CA ALA A 149 7.32 -1.70 -1.51
C ALA A 149 5.83 -1.95 -1.84
N PRO A 150 5.44 -3.19 -2.14
CA PRO A 150 4.03 -3.59 -2.26
C PRO A 150 3.24 -3.41 -0.97
N ASP A 151 1.93 -3.65 -1.02
CA ASP A 151 1.10 -3.66 0.18
C ASP A 151 1.56 -4.73 1.19
N GLY A 152 1.40 -4.43 2.49
CA GLY A 152 1.72 -5.36 3.58
C GLY A 152 3.21 -5.55 3.90
N TYR A 153 4.12 -4.78 3.28
CA TYR A 153 5.56 -4.74 3.62
C TYR A 153 5.89 -3.81 4.82
N GLY A 154 4.88 -3.14 5.39
CA GLY A 154 5.03 -2.31 6.59
C GLY A 154 5.50 -0.87 6.32
N LYS A 155 5.17 -0.29 5.16
CA LYS A 155 5.47 1.11 4.79
C LYS A 155 4.88 2.10 5.80
N SER A 156 3.57 2.04 5.99
CA SER A 156 2.84 2.89 6.94
C SER A 156 3.30 2.71 8.38
N SER A 157 3.58 1.47 8.82
CA SER A 157 4.13 1.21 10.15
C SER A 157 5.51 1.84 10.34
N LEU A 158 6.36 1.84 9.29
CA LEU A 158 7.65 2.55 9.32
C LEU A 158 7.44 4.06 9.45
N MET A 159 6.47 4.65 8.73
CA MET A 159 6.16 6.08 8.84
C MET A 159 5.73 6.49 10.25
N ILE A 160 4.81 5.72 10.86
CA ILE A 160 4.38 5.94 12.25
C ILE A 160 5.59 5.91 13.18
N GLN A 161 6.44 4.88 13.05
CA GLN A 161 7.61 4.71 13.92
C GLN A 161 8.64 5.83 13.78
N LEU A 162 8.88 6.32 12.55
CA LEU A 162 9.77 7.45 12.31
C LEU A 162 9.24 8.72 12.98
N VAL A 163 7.94 9.02 12.82
CA VAL A 163 7.32 10.20 13.41
C VAL A 163 7.36 10.13 14.94
N GLU A 164 6.91 9.02 15.52
CA GLU A 164 6.88 8.85 16.98
C GLU A 164 8.27 8.93 17.59
N LYS A 165 9.28 8.29 16.98
CA LYS A 165 10.62 8.15 17.56
C LYS A 165 11.52 9.38 17.38
N TYR A 166 11.35 10.15 16.30
CA TYR A 166 12.25 11.27 16.02
C TYR A 166 11.58 12.62 16.30
N PHE A 167 10.29 12.76 16.00
CA PHE A 167 9.61 14.05 16.01
C PHE A 167 8.69 14.26 17.21
N LEU A 168 8.09 13.20 17.77
CA LEU A 168 7.16 13.31 18.90
C LEU A 168 7.77 13.00 20.27
N THR A 169 8.85 12.23 20.33
CA THR A 169 9.66 12.12 21.57
C THR A 169 10.41 13.41 21.84
N GLU A 170 10.80 13.65 23.10
CA GLU A 170 11.67 14.77 23.52
C GLU A 170 13.11 14.63 23.00
N ASN A 171 13.27 14.58 21.68
CA ASN A 171 14.57 14.59 21.01
C ASN A 171 14.95 16.05 20.73
N GLU A 172 15.95 16.56 21.46
CA GLU A 172 16.41 17.94 21.31
C GLU A 172 16.78 18.31 19.87
N LYS A 173 17.25 17.34 19.08
CA LYS A 173 17.66 17.54 17.69
C LYS A 173 16.51 17.98 16.78
N PHE A 174 15.30 17.45 16.97
CA PHE A 174 14.13 17.72 16.13
C PHE A 174 13.13 18.64 16.81
N LYS A 175 13.43 19.12 18.02
CA LYS A 175 12.52 19.90 18.85
C LYS A 175 11.95 21.13 18.12
N ASN A 176 12.74 21.77 17.27
CA ASN A 176 12.33 22.97 16.52
C ASN A 176 11.85 22.67 15.10
N ASP A 177 11.94 21.43 14.65
CA ASP A 177 11.52 21.04 13.30
C ASP A 177 10.00 21.05 13.18
N ILE A 178 9.53 21.28 11.96
CA ILE A 178 8.12 21.19 11.58
C ILE A 178 7.93 19.85 10.87
N ILE A 179 7.02 19.03 11.38
CA ILE A 179 6.65 17.75 10.78
C ILE A 179 5.24 17.83 10.19
N CYS A 180 5.11 17.44 8.92
CA CYS A 180 3.84 17.27 8.21
C CYS A 180 3.77 15.83 7.71
N LEU A 181 3.08 14.96 8.45
CA LEU A 181 2.72 13.62 8.00
C LEU A 181 1.37 13.66 7.28
N ILE A 182 1.33 13.11 6.08
CA ILE A 182 0.14 12.99 5.25
C ILE A 182 -0.12 11.51 4.97
N ASP A 183 -1.31 11.04 5.32
CA ASP A 183 -1.86 9.77 4.85
C ASP A 183 -2.61 9.99 3.53
N GLY A 184 -2.10 9.40 2.44
CA GLY A 184 -2.67 9.52 1.10
C GLY A 184 -4.12 9.07 1.00
N GLY A 185 -4.50 8.01 1.72
CA GLY A 185 -5.86 7.47 1.67
C GLY A 185 -6.92 8.38 2.31
N ILE A 186 -6.51 9.37 3.13
CA ILE A 186 -7.42 10.40 3.67
C ILE A 186 -7.04 11.81 3.23
N PHE A 187 -6.20 11.95 2.21
CA PHE A 187 -5.66 13.25 1.79
C PHE A 187 -6.73 14.30 1.52
N PHE A 188 -7.81 13.98 0.80
CA PHE A 188 -8.89 14.95 0.53
C PHE A 188 -9.67 15.35 1.80
N ASN A 189 -9.76 14.46 2.80
CA ASN A 189 -10.37 14.79 4.08
C ASN A 189 -9.46 15.74 4.88
N LEU A 190 -8.14 15.52 4.84
CA LEU A 190 -7.16 16.43 5.44
C LEU A 190 -7.19 17.80 4.75
N TYR A 191 -7.16 17.80 3.41
CA TYR A 191 -7.21 19.00 2.60
C TYR A 191 -8.47 19.83 2.86
N SER A 192 -9.65 19.20 2.90
CA SER A 192 -10.92 19.90 3.12
C SER A 192 -11.07 20.49 4.53
N LYS A 193 -10.47 19.86 5.55
CA LYS A 193 -10.45 20.37 6.93
C LYS A 193 -9.39 21.44 7.16
N ASN A 194 -8.29 21.39 6.41
CA ASN A 194 -7.11 22.23 6.60
C ASN A 194 -6.80 23.08 5.35
N SER A 195 -7.84 23.59 4.69
CA SER A 195 -7.71 24.37 3.45
C SER A 195 -6.99 25.71 3.63
N ASN A 196 -6.78 26.13 4.87
CA ASN A 196 -5.97 27.28 5.26
C ASN A 196 -4.45 26.99 5.25
N ILE A 197 -4.03 25.74 5.08
CA ILE A 197 -2.62 25.36 5.06
C ILE A 197 -2.09 25.43 3.62
N ASP A 198 -1.31 26.48 3.33
CA ASP A 198 -0.77 26.73 1.99
C ASP A 198 0.03 25.57 1.40
N MET A 199 0.76 24.81 2.21
CA MET A 199 1.51 23.65 1.73
C MET A 199 0.60 22.55 1.20
N LEU A 200 -0.56 22.31 1.83
CA LEU A 200 -1.55 21.34 1.34
C LEU A 200 -2.22 21.85 0.06
N ASN A 201 -2.46 23.17 -0.01
CA ASN A 201 -2.90 23.83 -1.24
C ASN A 201 -1.86 23.66 -2.35
N GLN A 202 -0.56 23.88 -2.11
CA GLN A 202 0.49 23.69 -3.11
C GLN A 202 0.60 22.25 -3.64
N LEU A 203 0.18 21.24 -2.86
CA LEU A 203 0.13 19.85 -3.34
C LEU A 203 -0.98 19.64 -4.39
N LEU A 204 -2.06 20.44 -4.38
CA LEU A 204 -3.20 20.33 -5.31
C LEU A 204 -3.35 21.48 -6.31
N GLU A 205 -3.00 22.68 -5.90
CA GLU A 205 -3.15 23.92 -6.63
C GLU A 205 -1.84 24.22 -7.34
N PHE A 206 -1.86 24.08 -8.67
CA PHE A 206 -0.75 24.27 -9.61
C PHE A 206 -0.29 25.72 -9.76
N ASN A 207 -0.35 26.50 -8.68
CA ASN A 207 0.05 27.90 -8.62
C ASN A 207 1.08 28.06 -7.49
N VAL A 208 2.17 28.75 -7.78
CA VAL A 208 3.13 29.23 -6.78
C VAL A 208 2.43 30.32 -5.97
N ASN A 209 1.55 29.94 -5.05
CA ASN A 209 0.98 30.88 -4.10
C ASN A 209 2.11 31.32 -3.14
N PRO A 210 2.20 32.61 -2.79
CA PRO A 210 3.17 33.14 -1.83
C PRO A 210 2.79 32.72 -0.40
N GLY A 211 2.75 31.41 -0.16
CA GLY A 211 2.44 30.84 1.15
C GLY A 211 3.63 30.79 2.08
N LEU A 212 3.43 30.27 3.29
CA LEU A 212 4.45 30.25 4.36
C LEU A 212 5.77 29.58 3.96
N ASN A 213 5.76 28.55 3.09
CA ASN A 213 6.98 27.93 2.57
C ASN A 213 7.84 28.94 1.76
N PHE A 214 7.19 29.75 0.93
CA PHE A 214 7.85 30.79 0.15
C PHE A 214 8.33 31.95 1.04
N TYR A 215 7.59 32.25 2.12
CA TYR A 215 8.02 33.21 3.13
C TYR A 215 9.33 32.78 3.80
N PHE A 216 9.47 31.54 4.26
CA PHE A 216 10.71 31.05 4.87
C PHE A 216 11.84 30.88 3.87
N HIS A 217 11.53 30.59 2.60
CA HIS A 217 12.53 30.61 1.54
C HIS A 217 13.15 32.02 1.40
N LYS A 218 12.31 33.07 1.34
CA LYS A 218 12.76 34.47 1.24
C LYS A 218 13.38 35.05 2.51
N ASN A 219 13.07 34.48 3.68
CA ASN A 219 13.56 34.95 4.98
C ASN A 219 14.26 33.81 5.74
N PRO A 220 15.48 33.38 5.33
CA PRO A 220 16.19 32.26 5.95
C PRO A 220 16.46 32.43 7.45
N GLU A 221 16.63 33.67 7.90
CA GLU A 221 16.87 34.04 9.30
C GLU A 221 15.67 33.80 10.23
N LYS A 222 14.47 33.62 9.66
CA LYS A 222 13.25 33.28 10.41
C LYS A 222 13.06 31.78 10.60
N ARG A 223 13.93 30.95 10.01
CA ARG A 223 13.89 29.49 10.16
C ARG A 223 14.46 29.10 11.52
N LYS A 224 13.71 28.33 12.30
CA LYS A 224 14.18 27.78 13.60
C LYS A 224 14.63 26.31 13.52
N GLY A 225 14.37 25.66 12.40
CA GLY A 225 14.66 24.24 12.16
C GLY A 225 14.40 23.85 10.70
N ARG A 226 14.18 22.56 10.46
CA ARG A 226 13.82 22.01 9.15
C ARG A 226 12.31 21.77 9.04
N ILE A 227 11.81 21.73 7.81
CA ILE A 227 10.46 21.26 7.48
C ILE A 227 10.58 19.84 6.91
N TRP A 228 9.82 18.91 7.48
CA TRP A 228 9.75 17.52 7.09
C TRP A 228 8.37 17.19 6.53
N LEU A 229 8.31 16.79 5.26
CA LEU A 229 7.12 16.26 4.61
C LEU A 229 7.23 14.74 4.56
N LEU A 230 6.40 14.04 5.34
CA LEU A 230 6.24 12.60 5.25
C LEU A 230 4.92 12.31 4.55
N PHE A 231 4.95 11.63 3.40
CA PHE A 231 3.74 11.31 2.62
C PHE A 231 3.64 9.79 2.48
N ASP A 232 2.74 9.19 3.25
CA ASP A 232 2.44 7.76 3.16
C ASP A 232 1.45 7.50 2.03
N ASP A 233 1.79 6.52 1.20
CA ASP A 233 1.09 6.01 0.04
C ASP A 233 0.60 7.14 -0.87
N VAL A 234 1.56 7.91 -1.41
CA VAL A 234 1.31 9.04 -2.31
C VAL A 234 0.54 8.64 -3.56
N ASP A 235 0.66 7.37 -3.96
CA ASP A 235 -0.08 6.74 -5.06
C ASP A 235 -1.56 6.46 -4.76
N GLU A 236 -2.00 6.48 -3.50
CA GLU A 236 -3.42 6.32 -3.15
C GLU A 236 -4.25 7.59 -3.32
N VAL A 237 -3.60 8.76 -3.45
CA VAL A 237 -4.29 10.04 -3.59
C VAL A 237 -5.08 10.11 -4.89
N PHE A 238 -4.47 9.63 -5.98
CA PHE A 238 -5.06 9.67 -7.31
C PHE A 238 -4.86 8.34 -8.04
N PHE A 239 -5.97 7.65 -8.30
CA PHE A 239 -5.97 6.48 -9.19
C PHE A 239 -5.70 6.85 -10.67
N ASP A 240 -5.99 8.10 -11.06
CA ASP A 240 -5.71 8.58 -12.41
C ASP A 240 -4.23 8.95 -12.56
N ARG A 241 -3.53 8.28 -13.49
CA ARG A 241 -2.09 8.46 -13.73
C ARG A 241 -1.73 9.92 -14.05
N LYS A 242 -2.58 10.67 -14.75
CA LYS A 242 -2.30 12.07 -15.11
C LYS A 242 -2.32 12.97 -13.88
N ARG A 243 -3.32 12.81 -12.99
CA ARG A 243 -3.39 13.53 -11.71
C ARG A 243 -2.29 13.10 -10.75
N TYR A 244 -1.92 11.82 -10.74
CA TYR A 244 -0.80 11.34 -9.94
C TYR A 244 0.53 11.96 -10.41
N LEU A 245 0.79 11.99 -11.73
CA LEU A 245 1.94 12.70 -12.31
C LEU A 245 1.97 14.18 -11.89
N GLN A 246 0.82 14.84 -11.95
CA GLN A 246 0.66 16.22 -11.50
C GLN A 246 1.01 16.43 -10.01
N LEU A 247 0.58 15.52 -9.13
CA LEU A 247 0.94 15.57 -7.72
C LEU A 247 2.46 15.43 -7.52
N ILE A 248 3.09 14.47 -8.21
CA ILE A 248 4.54 14.29 -8.12
C ILE A 248 5.27 15.51 -8.70
N GLU A 249 4.80 16.11 -9.79
CA GLU A 249 5.36 17.36 -10.33
C GLU A 249 5.33 18.49 -9.29
N ASN A 250 4.23 18.65 -8.55
CA ASN A 250 4.11 19.64 -7.48
C ASN A 250 5.12 19.38 -6.34
N ILE A 251 5.28 18.11 -5.93
CA ILE A 251 6.28 17.74 -4.92
C ILE A 251 7.68 18.08 -5.43
N MET A 252 8.02 17.74 -6.68
CA MET A 252 9.33 18.07 -7.26
C MET A 252 9.59 19.58 -7.28
N GLN A 253 8.59 20.40 -7.60
CA GLN A 253 8.73 21.85 -7.57
C GLN A 253 9.07 22.36 -6.17
N ILE A 254 8.41 21.84 -5.12
CA ILE A 254 8.73 22.17 -3.73
C ILE A 254 10.18 21.77 -3.40
N LEU A 255 10.60 20.57 -3.83
CA LEU A 255 11.96 20.08 -3.60
C LEU A 255 13.03 20.92 -4.30
N MET A 256 12.75 21.46 -5.49
CA MET A 256 13.69 22.29 -6.25
C MET A 256 13.92 23.67 -5.61
N VAL A 257 12.98 24.17 -4.81
CA VAL A 257 13.11 25.44 -4.09
C VAL A 257 14.01 25.29 -2.84
N ASN A 258 14.43 24.08 -2.49
CA ASN A 258 15.27 23.81 -1.34
C ASN A 258 16.75 24.17 -1.60
N ASP A 259 17.16 25.30 -1.07
CA ASP A 259 18.54 25.75 -0.98
C ASP A 259 19.14 25.42 0.40
N GLY A 260 19.76 24.24 0.53
CA GLY A 260 20.57 23.92 1.72
C GLY A 260 19.94 22.97 2.75
N GLY A 261 18.99 22.12 2.35
CA GLY A 261 18.55 20.98 3.16
C GLY A 261 17.61 21.33 4.30
N TRP A 262 17.03 22.53 4.30
CA TRP A 262 16.05 22.98 5.30
C TRP A 262 14.66 22.38 5.07
N PHE A 263 14.39 21.90 3.85
CA PHE A 263 13.22 21.11 3.52
C PHE A 263 13.62 19.65 3.25
N LYS A 264 12.93 18.68 3.85
CA LYS A 264 13.15 17.25 3.57
C LYS A 264 11.82 16.53 3.33
N ALA A 265 11.80 15.67 2.32
CA ALA A 265 10.65 14.83 1.99
C ALA A 265 10.98 13.34 2.13
N ILE A 266 10.05 12.60 2.69
CA ILE A 266 10.08 11.14 2.73
C ILE A 266 8.73 10.69 2.20
N LEU A 267 8.72 10.01 1.05
CA LEU A 267 7.49 9.50 0.47
C LEU A 267 7.47 7.97 0.55
N THR A 268 6.29 7.37 0.52
CA THR A 268 6.13 5.94 0.20
C THR A 268 5.27 5.78 -1.04
N CYS A 269 5.57 4.75 -1.84
CA CYS A 269 4.69 4.32 -2.92
C CYS A 269 4.84 2.83 -3.24
N ARG A 270 3.91 2.31 -4.03
CA ARG A 270 4.06 0.97 -4.63
C ARG A 270 5.03 0.99 -5.83
N PRO A 271 5.73 -0.12 -6.12
CA PRO A 271 6.72 -0.20 -7.19
C PRO A 271 6.20 0.17 -8.59
N GLU A 272 4.98 -0.25 -8.94
CA GLU A 272 4.33 0.01 -10.22
C GLU A 272 4.05 1.51 -10.48
N ASN A 273 4.07 2.33 -9.43
CA ASN A 273 3.85 3.76 -9.50
C ASN A 273 5.14 4.57 -9.68
N LEU A 274 6.31 3.91 -9.81
CA LEU A 274 7.59 4.57 -10.07
C LEU A 274 7.75 5.10 -11.49
N ASP A 275 6.97 4.60 -12.44
CA ASP A 275 7.02 5.02 -13.84
C ASP A 275 6.77 6.52 -14.02
N VAL A 276 6.02 7.11 -13.10
CA VAL A 276 5.78 8.56 -13.06
C VAL A 276 7.06 9.32 -12.73
N PHE A 277 7.87 8.81 -11.80
CA PHE A 277 9.16 9.40 -11.44
C PHE A 277 10.17 9.25 -12.57
N THR A 278 10.28 8.05 -13.17
CA THR A 278 11.19 7.81 -14.29
C THR A 278 10.87 8.71 -15.47
N GLN A 279 9.58 8.88 -15.82
CA GLN A 279 9.13 9.80 -16.84
C GLN A 279 9.58 11.26 -16.57
N LEU A 280 9.50 11.72 -15.32
CA LEU A 280 9.94 13.06 -14.94
C LEU A 280 11.45 13.22 -15.04
N PHE A 281 12.24 12.21 -14.66
CA PHE A 281 13.70 12.26 -14.77
C PHE A 281 14.18 12.21 -16.22
N HIS A 282 13.45 11.55 -17.12
CA HIS A 282 13.74 11.64 -18.54
C HIS A 282 13.56 13.06 -19.07
N LYS A 283 12.55 13.81 -18.59
CA LYS A 283 12.35 15.22 -18.96
C LYS A 283 13.41 16.13 -18.32
N ASN A 284 13.80 15.87 -17.07
CA ASN A 284 14.79 16.66 -16.35
C ASN A 284 15.72 15.76 -15.49
N PRO A 285 16.87 15.33 -16.04
CA PRO A 285 17.78 14.40 -15.36
C PRO A 285 18.36 14.93 -14.04
N VAL A 286 18.43 16.25 -13.86
CA VAL A 286 18.94 16.89 -12.63
C VAL A 286 18.07 16.53 -11.42
N LEU A 287 16.76 16.34 -11.64
CA LEU A 287 15.85 15.92 -10.59
C LEU A 287 16.21 14.55 -10.00
N LYS A 288 16.93 13.68 -10.72
CA LYS A 288 17.33 12.38 -10.16
C LYS A 288 18.30 12.55 -8.97
N ALA A 289 19.13 13.59 -8.98
CA ALA A 289 20.09 13.87 -7.92
C ALA A 289 19.46 14.40 -6.61
N THR A 290 18.17 14.76 -6.64
CA THR A 290 17.45 15.22 -5.43
C THR A 290 16.95 14.06 -4.57
N TRP A 291 17.12 12.81 -5.02
CA TRP A 291 16.65 11.60 -4.34
C TRP A 291 17.82 10.80 -3.75
N PHE A 292 17.75 10.58 -2.44
CA PHE A 292 18.74 9.84 -1.68
C PHE A 292 18.48 8.34 -1.74
N ASP A 293 19.47 7.57 -2.21
CA ASP A 293 19.47 6.11 -2.10
C ASP A 293 18.22 5.46 -2.73
N VAL A 294 17.80 5.94 -3.91
CA VAL A 294 16.67 5.40 -4.69
C VAL A 294 17.14 5.00 -6.08
N GLY A 295 16.92 3.73 -6.44
CA GLY A 295 17.11 3.22 -7.79
C GLY A 295 15.88 3.45 -8.66
N PHE A 296 16.03 4.24 -9.73
CA PHE A 296 14.97 4.48 -10.73
C PHE A 296 15.21 3.73 -12.05
N THR A 297 16.01 2.67 -11.99
CA THR A 297 16.36 1.83 -13.14
C THR A 297 16.20 0.39 -12.67
N TYR A 298 15.25 -0.32 -13.29
CA TYR A 298 14.84 -1.66 -12.92
C TYR A 298 14.35 -2.41 -14.16
N GLU A 299 14.56 -3.73 -14.19
CA GLU A 299 13.98 -4.61 -15.22
C GLU A 299 12.61 -5.12 -14.78
N LYS A 300 12.47 -5.38 -13.47
CA LYS A 300 11.23 -5.83 -12.83
C LYS A 300 10.87 -4.86 -11.72
N TYR A 301 9.59 -4.59 -11.53
CA TYR A 301 9.14 -3.73 -10.43
C TYR A 301 9.62 -4.21 -9.04
N ILE A 302 9.78 -5.53 -8.87
CA ILE A 302 10.32 -6.11 -7.63
C ILE A 302 11.76 -5.66 -7.32
N ASP A 303 12.55 -5.30 -8.32
CA ASP A 303 13.93 -4.83 -8.15
C ASP A 303 13.99 -3.43 -7.53
N ALA A 304 12.90 -2.66 -7.64
CA ALA A 304 12.80 -1.32 -7.06
C ALA A 304 12.43 -1.33 -5.56
N ILE A 305 12.06 -2.50 -5.01
CA ILE A 305 11.70 -2.63 -3.59
C ILE A 305 12.91 -2.33 -2.73
N ASN A 306 12.77 -1.34 -1.84
CA ASN A 306 13.84 -0.93 -0.92
C ASN A 306 13.44 -1.00 0.56
N ILE A 307 12.26 -1.57 0.83
CA ILE A 307 11.87 -2.05 2.16
C ILE A 307 11.88 -3.58 2.09
N PRO A 308 12.83 -4.27 2.74
CA PRO A 308 12.91 -5.73 2.66
C PRO A 308 11.80 -6.40 3.46
N LEU A 309 11.72 -7.72 3.37
CA LEU A 309 10.92 -8.55 4.27
C LEU A 309 11.57 -8.64 5.66
N PHE A 310 10.88 -9.24 6.64
CA PHE A 310 11.47 -9.51 7.94
C PHE A 310 12.54 -10.59 7.87
N SER A 311 13.67 -10.32 8.50
CA SER A 311 14.69 -11.34 8.74
C SER A 311 14.23 -12.30 9.85
N THR A 312 14.88 -13.46 9.95
CA THR A 312 14.63 -14.39 11.07
C THR A 312 14.88 -13.73 12.43
N LYS A 313 15.80 -12.76 12.51
CA LYS A 313 16.07 -12.00 13.75
C LYS A 313 14.89 -11.08 14.08
N ASP A 314 14.34 -10.39 13.07
CA ASP A 314 13.17 -9.53 13.22
C ASP A 314 11.96 -10.32 13.72
N ILE A 315 11.66 -11.45 13.08
CA ILE A 315 10.55 -12.35 13.47
C ILE A 315 10.71 -12.79 14.92
N LYS A 316 11.90 -13.26 15.32
CA LYS A 316 12.20 -13.65 16.71
C LYS A 316 11.92 -12.53 17.70
N MET A 317 12.36 -11.31 17.37
CA MET A 317 12.18 -10.15 18.24
C MET A 317 10.70 -9.76 18.38
N ILE A 318 9.94 -9.77 17.29
CA ILE A 318 8.49 -9.51 17.31
C ILE A 318 7.76 -10.55 18.17
N LEU A 319 8.05 -11.83 17.98
CA LEU A 319 7.42 -12.91 18.76
C LEU A 319 7.74 -12.81 20.25
N LYS A 320 8.95 -12.37 20.60
CA LYS A 320 9.34 -12.09 21.99
C LYS A 320 8.56 -10.93 22.58
N LEU A 321 8.45 -9.81 21.86
CA LEU A 321 7.70 -8.64 22.31
C LEU A 321 6.23 -8.97 22.55
N GLN A 322 5.62 -9.79 21.71
CA GLN A 322 4.22 -10.19 21.85
C GLN A 322 4.00 -11.34 22.85
N ASN A 323 5.03 -11.72 23.63
CA ASN A 323 4.98 -12.83 24.60
C ASN A 323 4.58 -14.19 23.99
N VAL A 324 4.85 -14.40 22.71
CA VAL A 324 4.57 -15.67 21.98
C VAL A 324 5.82 -16.56 21.91
N GLU A 325 7.04 -16.01 22.14
CA GLU A 325 8.33 -16.72 22.03
C GLU A 325 8.43 -18.06 22.79
N PRO A 326 7.97 -18.22 24.05
CA PRO A 326 8.11 -19.47 24.78
C PRO A 326 7.38 -20.64 24.11
N LYS A 327 6.23 -20.37 23.47
CA LYS A 327 5.48 -21.33 22.65
C LYS A 327 6.12 -21.58 21.28
N TYR A 328 7.07 -20.73 20.87
CA TYR A 328 7.66 -20.70 19.54
C TYR A 328 9.07 -21.30 19.45
N LYS A 329 9.75 -21.61 20.56
CA LYS A 329 11.10 -22.24 20.52
C LYS A 329 11.18 -23.45 19.57
N GLY A 330 10.08 -24.21 19.44
CA GLY A 330 9.96 -25.33 18.51
C GLY A 330 9.61 -24.93 17.07
N ILE A 331 8.95 -23.81 16.79
CA ILE A 331 8.40 -23.51 15.44
C ILE A 331 9.49 -23.20 14.40
N PHE A 332 10.55 -22.46 14.76
CA PHE A 332 11.67 -22.23 13.84
C PHE A 332 12.36 -23.54 13.43
N THR A 333 12.33 -24.54 14.30
CA THR A 333 12.88 -25.88 14.09
C THR A 333 11.89 -26.80 13.37
N ARG A 334 10.60 -26.72 13.73
CA ARG A 334 9.49 -27.59 13.27
C ARG A 334 8.85 -27.16 11.94
N TYR A 335 8.89 -25.88 11.60
CA TYR A 335 8.19 -25.34 10.42
C TYR A 335 9.07 -24.37 9.63
N LYS A 336 10.16 -24.88 9.04
CA LYS A 336 11.07 -24.07 8.22
C LYS A 336 10.34 -23.33 7.08
N ASP A 337 9.33 -23.94 6.49
CA ASP A 337 8.58 -23.34 5.38
C ASP A 337 7.66 -22.19 5.82
N VAL A 338 7.15 -22.24 7.06
CA VAL A 338 6.35 -21.15 7.65
C VAL A 338 7.17 -19.87 7.75
N LEU A 339 8.48 -19.97 7.99
CA LEU A 339 9.38 -18.81 8.05
C LEU A 339 9.44 -18.04 6.74
N GLY A 340 9.37 -18.73 5.61
CA GLY A 340 9.28 -18.10 4.30
C GLY A 340 8.03 -17.22 4.19
N ILE A 341 6.88 -17.76 4.60
CA ILE A 341 5.59 -17.05 4.50
C ILE A 341 5.51 -15.88 5.48
N ILE A 342 5.88 -16.09 6.75
CA ILE A 342 5.78 -15.06 7.81
C ILE A 342 6.93 -14.05 7.77
N SER A 343 7.88 -14.17 6.84
CA SER A 343 8.81 -13.08 6.54
C SER A 343 8.07 -11.84 6.04
N HIS A 344 6.90 -12.04 5.42
CA HIS A 344 6.01 -10.96 5.02
C HIS A 344 5.29 -10.36 6.23
N PRO A 345 5.38 -9.04 6.49
CA PRO A 345 4.81 -8.45 7.70
C PRO A 345 3.31 -8.69 7.89
N TYR A 346 2.52 -8.58 6.82
CA TYR A 346 1.10 -8.95 6.86
C TYR A 346 0.86 -10.43 7.22
N SER A 347 1.66 -11.34 6.66
CA SER A 347 1.52 -12.77 6.97
C SER A 347 1.93 -13.08 8.40
N LEU A 348 2.93 -12.38 8.95
CA LEU A 348 3.31 -12.48 10.35
C LEU A 348 2.20 -12.01 11.29
N SER A 349 1.54 -10.88 10.98
CA SER A 349 0.44 -10.40 11.81
C SER A 349 -0.75 -11.36 11.79
N LEU A 350 -1.09 -11.90 10.62
CA LEU A 350 -2.09 -12.97 10.47
C LEU A 350 -1.71 -14.18 11.32
N PHE A 351 -0.48 -14.64 11.18
CA PHE A 351 0.06 -15.78 11.91
C PHE A 351 -0.02 -15.60 13.43
N ILE A 352 0.41 -14.45 13.96
CA ILE A 352 0.36 -14.19 15.40
C ILE A 352 -1.09 -14.16 15.92
N ARG A 353 -2.00 -13.55 15.15
CA ARG A 353 -3.42 -13.53 15.50
C ARG A 353 -4.01 -14.93 15.62
N GLU A 354 -3.72 -15.80 14.65
CA GLU A 354 -4.21 -17.18 14.68
C GLU A 354 -3.57 -17.97 15.84
N PHE A 355 -2.28 -17.74 16.15
CA PHE A 355 -1.60 -18.40 17.27
C PHE A 355 -2.18 -18.02 18.64
N LYS A 356 -2.65 -16.78 18.78
CA LYS A 356 -3.38 -16.36 19.99
C LYS A 356 -4.69 -17.14 20.15
N GLN A 357 -5.27 -17.66 19.07
CA GLN A 357 -6.56 -18.36 19.07
C GLN A 357 -6.43 -19.90 19.06
N ASN A 358 -5.38 -20.45 18.44
CA ASN A 358 -5.19 -21.89 18.22
C ASN A 358 -3.78 -22.35 18.61
N GLU A 359 -3.66 -23.55 19.19
CA GLU A 359 -2.37 -24.09 19.64
C GLU A 359 -1.56 -24.76 18.52
N ASN A 360 -2.20 -25.19 17.43
CA ASN A 360 -1.54 -25.88 16.32
C ASN A 360 -1.79 -25.14 15.01
N ILE A 361 -0.72 -24.62 14.40
CA ILE A 361 -0.78 -23.91 13.12
C ILE A 361 0.17 -24.58 12.16
N SER A 362 -0.41 -25.08 11.07
CA SER A 362 0.30 -25.60 9.94
C SER A 362 0.50 -24.53 8.88
N GLU A 363 1.49 -24.77 8.01
CA GLU A 363 1.68 -24.00 6.79
C GLU A 363 0.40 -23.95 5.93
N ILE A 364 -0.33 -25.06 5.86
CA ILE A 364 -1.58 -25.19 5.09
C ILE A 364 -2.66 -24.23 5.62
N ILE A 365 -2.85 -24.16 6.94
CA ILE A 365 -3.80 -23.23 7.54
C ILE A 365 -3.42 -21.79 7.20
N LEU A 366 -2.13 -21.44 7.32
CA LEU A 366 -1.65 -20.10 7.04
C LEU A 366 -1.85 -19.72 5.56
N LEU A 367 -1.53 -20.62 4.63
CA LEU A 367 -1.73 -20.43 3.19
C LEU A 367 -3.20 -20.27 2.84
N ASP A 368 -4.08 -21.14 3.37
CA ASP A 368 -5.52 -21.06 3.15
C ASP A 368 -6.09 -19.72 3.63
N ARG A 369 -5.73 -19.30 4.84
CA ARG A 369 -6.16 -18.01 5.41
C ARG A 369 -5.61 -16.83 4.63
N PHE A 370 -4.33 -16.86 4.26
CA PHE A 370 -3.71 -15.80 3.48
C PHE A 370 -4.41 -15.63 2.13
N ILE A 371 -4.62 -16.73 1.41
CA ILE A 371 -5.27 -16.71 0.09
C ILE A 371 -6.71 -16.23 0.21
N LYS A 372 -7.46 -16.69 1.22
CA LYS A 372 -8.82 -16.17 1.49
C LYS A 372 -8.83 -14.67 1.80
N ALA A 373 -7.86 -14.18 2.55
CA ALA A 373 -7.82 -12.78 2.96
C ALA A 373 -7.28 -11.83 1.88
N LYS A 374 -6.33 -12.26 1.05
CA LYS A 374 -5.65 -11.42 0.06
C LYS A 374 -6.09 -11.66 -1.39
N ILE A 375 -6.41 -12.88 -1.76
CA ILE A 375 -6.78 -13.23 -3.14
C ILE A 375 -8.30 -13.38 -3.27
N PHE A 376 -8.95 -14.11 -2.38
CA PHE A 376 -10.40 -14.38 -2.46
C PHE A 376 -11.22 -13.50 -1.52
N SER A 377 -10.80 -12.24 -1.37
CA SER A 377 -11.52 -11.21 -0.66
C SER A 377 -12.02 -10.12 -1.63
N PRO A 378 -13.17 -9.48 -1.34
CA PRO A 378 -13.63 -8.31 -2.09
C PRO A 378 -12.62 -7.15 -2.03
N PRO A 379 -12.61 -6.25 -3.04
CA PRO A 379 -13.42 -6.26 -4.26
C PRO A 379 -12.95 -7.27 -5.33
N PHE A 380 -13.74 -7.43 -6.39
CA PHE A 380 -13.44 -8.24 -7.59
C PHE A 380 -13.23 -9.74 -7.36
N LEU A 381 -14.00 -10.32 -6.43
CA LEU A 381 -13.83 -11.73 -6.05
C LEU A 381 -13.98 -12.69 -7.24
N GLU A 382 -15.01 -12.52 -8.05
CA GLU A 382 -15.31 -13.42 -9.17
C GLU A 382 -14.22 -13.35 -10.25
N GLU A 383 -13.78 -12.13 -10.56
CA GLU A 383 -12.73 -11.83 -11.52
C GLU A 383 -11.38 -12.36 -11.05
N LYS A 384 -11.05 -12.23 -9.75
CA LYS A 384 -9.84 -12.83 -9.17
C LYS A 384 -9.88 -14.35 -9.26
N ILE A 385 -11.00 -15.00 -8.94
CA ILE A 385 -11.15 -16.45 -9.09
C ILE A 385 -10.92 -16.87 -10.54
N LEU A 386 -11.51 -16.14 -11.51
CA LEU A 386 -11.33 -16.42 -12.93
C LEU A 386 -9.88 -16.24 -13.39
N LEU A 387 -9.23 -15.15 -12.99
CA LEU A 387 -7.80 -14.90 -13.25
C LEU A 387 -6.92 -16.03 -12.74
N MET A 388 -7.14 -16.47 -11.51
CA MET A 388 -6.38 -17.56 -10.90
C MET A 388 -6.55 -18.89 -11.63
N LYS A 389 -7.79 -19.23 -12.02
CA LYS A 389 -8.05 -20.42 -12.85
C LYS A 389 -7.36 -20.35 -14.20
N ARG A 390 -7.41 -19.18 -14.87
CA ARG A 390 -6.72 -18.95 -16.14
C ARG A 390 -5.22 -19.05 -16.00
N TYR A 391 -4.65 -18.45 -14.96
CA TYR A 391 -3.22 -18.51 -14.69
C TYR A 391 -2.75 -19.97 -14.58
N ILE A 392 -3.42 -20.78 -13.76
CA ILE A 392 -3.07 -22.19 -13.54
C ILE A 392 -3.19 -23.01 -14.83
N ALA A 393 -4.18 -22.71 -15.68
CA ALA A 393 -4.32 -23.35 -16.98
C ALA A 393 -3.19 -22.95 -17.94
N LEU A 394 -2.88 -21.66 -18.04
CA LEU A 394 -1.86 -21.11 -18.93
C LEU A 394 -0.44 -21.59 -18.56
N CYS A 395 -0.16 -21.75 -17.26
CA CYS A 395 1.13 -22.28 -16.81
C CYS A 395 1.20 -23.82 -16.82
N ASN A 396 0.18 -24.50 -17.38
CA ASN A 396 0.04 -25.96 -17.37
C ASN A 396 0.28 -26.55 -15.97
N ARG A 397 -0.37 -25.95 -14.95
CA ARG A 397 -0.19 -26.28 -13.53
C ARG A 397 1.28 -26.23 -13.08
N GLY A 398 2.08 -25.30 -13.60
CA GLY A 398 3.49 -25.14 -13.26
C GLY A 398 4.42 -26.22 -13.82
N LYS A 399 3.94 -27.10 -14.71
CA LYS A 399 4.75 -28.20 -15.26
C LYS A 399 5.89 -27.71 -16.14
N GLU A 400 5.61 -26.73 -17.00
CA GLU A 400 6.53 -26.23 -18.02
C GLU A 400 7.08 -24.85 -17.67
N THR A 401 6.26 -24.00 -17.05
CA THR A 401 6.61 -22.64 -16.68
C THR A 401 5.81 -22.20 -15.47
N THR A 402 6.36 -21.26 -14.69
CA THR A 402 5.63 -20.54 -13.63
C THR A 402 5.27 -19.12 -14.06
N LEU A 403 5.53 -18.77 -15.31
CA LEU A 403 5.31 -17.45 -15.92
C LEU A 403 4.17 -17.55 -16.93
N VAL A 404 3.34 -16.52 -17.02
CA VAL A 404 2.26 -16.45 -18.02
C VAL A 404 2.29 -15.13 -18.77
N GLU A 405 1.97 -15.15 -20.06
CA GLU A 405 1.86 -13.93 -20.86
C GLU A 405 0.62 -13.12 -20.44
N LYS A 406 0.82 -11.82 -20.16
CA LYS A 406 -0.24 -10.90 -19.73
C LYS A 406 -1.39 -10.83 -20.72
N GLU A 407 -1.07 -10.79 -22.01
CA GLU A 407 -2.06 -10.73 -23.08
C GLU A 407 -3.02 -11.94 -23.05
N HIS A 408 -2.52 -13.11 -22.65
CA HIS A 408 -3.34 -14.31 -22.53
C HIS A 408 -4.07 -14.41 -21.19
N LEU A 409 -3.48 -13.88 -20.11
CA LEU A 409 -4.07 -13.88 -18.79
C LEU A 409 -5.25 -12.88 -18.68
N VAL A 410 -5.04 -11.65 -19.15
CA VAL A 410 -5.96 -10.51 -18.98
C VAL A 410 -6.57 -10.11 -20.34
N ARG A 411 -7.17 -11.09 -21.03
CA ARG A 411 -7.84 -10.87 -22.33
C ARG A 411 -9.09 -9.99 -22.22
N ASP A 412 -9.85 -10.17 -21.14
CA ASP A 412 -11.12 -9.49 -20.93
C ASP A 412 -10.89 -8.19 -20.15
N PRO A 413 -11.41 -7.03 -20.63
CA PRO A 413 -11.25 -5.76 -19.95
C PRO A 413 -11.74 -5.75 -18.49
N ASP A 414 -12.75 -6.57 -18.19
CA ASP A 414 -13.33 -6.71 -16.85
C ASP A 414 -12.34 -7.33 -15.84
N LEU A 415 -11.30 -8.03 -16.31
CA LEU A 415 -10.27 -8.61 -15.43
C LEU A 415 -9.16 -7.62 -15.07
N ILE A 416 -9.07 -6.47 -15.76
CA ILE A 416 -8.01 -5.48 -15.54
C ILE A 416 -7.99 -4.97 -14.08
N PRO A 417 -9.12 -4.57 -13.46
CA PRO A 417 -9.11 -4.09 -12.07
C PRO A 417 -8.66 -5.16 -11.07
N ALA A 418 -9.11 -6.40 -11.25
CA ALA A 418 -8.71 -7.53 -10.41
C ALA A 418 -7.21 -7.84 -10.54
N HIS A 419 -6.68 -7.80 -11.76
CA HIS A 419 -5.27 -7.98 -12.02
C HIS A 419 -4.41 -6.88 -11.38
N GLN A 420 -4.80 -5.62 -11.55
CA GLN A 420 -4.14 -4.47 -10.94
C GLN A 420 -4.15 -4.56 -9.41
N GLN A 421 -5.26 -5.01 -8.82
CA GLN A 421 -5.33 -5.22 -7.38
C GLN A 421 -4.33 -6.30 -6.92
N LEU A 422 -4.23 -7.43 -7.63
CA LEU A 422 -3.28 -8.49 -7.26
C LEU A 422 -1.81 -8.04 -7.37
N ILE A 423 -1.49 -7.13 -8.28
CA ILE A 423 -0.16 -6.50 -8.35
C ILE A 423 0.07 -5.58 -7.15
N SER A 424 -0.89 -4.69 -6.89
CA SER A 424 -0.86 -3.75 -5.76
C SER A 424 -0.72 -4.47 -4.41
N ASP A 425 -1.42 -5.59 -4.24
CA ASP A 425 -1.37 -6.44 -3.06
C ASP A 425 -0.05 -7.24 -2.96
N GLY A 426 0.84 -7.12 -3.95
CA GLY A 426 2.13 -7.81 -4.00
C GLY A 426 2.03 -9.31 -4.27
N ILE A 427 0.87 -9.79 -4.76
CA ILE A 427 0.65 -11.21 -5.08
C ILE A 427 1.27 -11.56 -6.43
N LEU A 428 1.07 -10.69 -7.43
CA LEU A 428 1.62 -10.83 -8.77
C LEU A 428 2.59 -9.68 -9.06
N TYR A 429 3.49 -9.88 -10.02
CA TYR A 429 4.30 -8.82 -10.61
C TYR A 429 4.43 -9.00 -12.12
N GLU A 430 4.62 -7.88 -12.82
CA GLU A 430 4.87 -7.84 -14.26
C GLU A 430 6.36 -7.59 -14.56
N PHE A 431 6.84 -8.14 -15.67
CA PHE A 431 8.14 -7.79 -16.23
C PHE A 431 8.16 -8.02 -17.74
N ILE A 432 9.03 -7.29 -18.43
CA ILE A 432 9.21 -7.39 -19.88
C ILE A 432 10.30 -8.44 -20.14
N VAL A 433 10.04 -9.35 -21.07
CA VAL A 433 11.08 -10.21 -21.62
C VAL A 433 11.48 -9.63 -22.98
N PRO A 434 12.72 -9.11 -23.13
CA PRO A 434 13.19 -8.65 -24.42
C PRO A 434 13.33 -9.86 -25.34
N GLU A 435 12.56 -9.88 -26.43
CA GLU A 435 12.78 -10.80 -27.55
C GLU A 435 13.60 -10.09 -28.64
N ASP A 436 14.29 -10.84 -29.49
CA ASP A 436 15.01 -10.31 -30.66
C ASP A 436 14.06 -9.71 -31.73
N THR A 437 12.75 -9.79 -31.49
CA THR A 437 11.66 -9.31 -32.34
C THR A 437 11.07 -8.00 -31.81
N ILE A 438 10.25 -7.34 -32.63
CA ILE A 438 9.50 -6.12 -32.24
C ILE A 438 8.41 -6.45 -31.19
N ASP A 439 8.09 -7.73 -31.01
CA ASP A 439 7.04 -8.20 -30.11
C ASP A 439 7.56 -8.28 -28.68
N LEU A 440 7.41 -7.17 -27.94
CA LEU A 440 7.67 -7.14 -26.51
C LEU A 440 6.59 -7.92 -25.76
N LYS A 441 6.98 -9.00 -25.09
CA LYS A 441 6.08 -9.77 -24.23
C LYS A 441 6.16 -9.30 -22.78
N ILE A 442 4.98 -9.01 -22.22
CA ILE A 442 4.84 -8.76 -20.78
C ILE A 442 4.46 -10.08 -20.12
N MET A 443 5.33 -10.54 -19.22
CA MET A 443 5.13 -11.74 -18.42
C MET A 443 4.60 -11.36 -17.03
N VAL A 444 3.74 -12.21 -16.49
CA VAL A 444 3.18 -12.12 -15.14
C VAL A 444 3.68 -13.30 -14.33
N SER A 445 4.09 -13.06 -13.08
CA SER A 445 4.45 -14.11 -12.14
C SER A 445 3.97 -13.85 -10.71
N PHE A 446 3.85 -14.92 -9.91
CA PHE A 446 3.62 -14.81 -8.48
C PHE A 446 4.88 -14.32 -7.77
N THR A 447 4.72 -13.33 -6.89
CA THR A 447 5.82 -12.84 -6.04
C THR A 447 6.35 -13.94 -5.11
N GLN A 448 5.45 -14.74 -4.54
CA GLN A 448 5.80 -15.87 -3.68
C GLN A 448 5.40 -17.19 -4.35
N ARG A 449 6.40 -18.00 -4.69
CA ARG A 449 6.20 -19.29 -5.38
C ARG A 449 5.28 -20.23 -4.61
N ILE A 450 5.38 -20.28 -3.27
CA ILE A 450 4.56 -21.15 -2.43
C ILE A 450 3.06 -20.89 -2.58
N ILE A 451 2.65 -19.65 -2.89
CA ILE A 451 1.24 -19.31 -3.15
C ILE A 451 0.79 -19.99 -4.44
N LEU A 452 1.57 -19.89 -5.52
CA LEU A 452 1.29 -20.57 -6.78
C LEU A 452 1.21 -22.09 -6.58
N ASP A 453 2.21 -22.67 -5.92
CA ASP A 453 2.29 -24.13 -5.70
C ASP A 453 1.07 -24.64 -4.92
N TYR A 454 0.66 -23.91 -3.87
CA TYR A 454 -0.54 -24.23 -3.13
C TYR A 454 -1.82 -24.10 -3.98
N MET A 455 -1.93 -23.05 -4.80
CA MET A 455 -3.08 -22.89 -5.67
C MET A 455 -3.15 -23.97 -6.76
N VAL A 456 -2.00 -24.42 -7.26
CA VAL A 456 -1.91 -25.57 -8.17
C VAL A 456 -2.39 -26.85 -7.48
N LEU A 457 -1.96 -27.11 -6.23
CA LEU A 457 -2.48 -28.25 -5.45
C LEU A 457 -4.01 -28.15 -5.31
N ARG A 458 -4.54 -26.97 -4.96
CA ARG A 458 -5.99 -26.77 -4.83
C ARG A 458 -6.73 -27.02 -6.15
N ALA A 459 -6.13 -26.72 -7.29
CA ALA A 459 -6.70 -27.02 -8.61
C ALA A 459 -6.68 -28.53 -8.93
N TRP A 460 -5.68 -29.28 -8.44
CA TRP A 460 -5.67 -30.74 -8.55
C TRP A 460 -6.77 -31.40 -7.70
N THR A 461 -7.07 -30.82 -6.55
CA THR A 461 -8.00 -31.39 -5.55
C THR A 461 -9.38 -30.75 -5.57
N GLN A 462 -9.71 -29.91 -6.56
CA GLN A 462 -10.95 -29.13 -6.56
C GLN A 462 -12.20 -30.03 -6.60
N ASP A 463 -12.16 -31.07 -7.44
CA ASP A 463 -13.28 -32.00 -7.69
C ASP A 463 -12.90 -33.47 -7.43
N LYS A 464 -11.76 -33.70 -6.78
CA LYS A 464 -11.21 -35.04 -6.50
C LYS A 464 -10.97 -35.20 -5.01
N ASN A 465 -11.36 -36.35 -4.46
CA ASN A 465 -10.94 -36.74 -3.12
C ASN A 465 -9.45 -37.10 -3.12
N TYR A 466 -8.80 -36.94 -1.97
CA TYR A 466 -7.44 -37.40 -1.80
C TYR A 466 -7.39 -38.93 -1.90
N SER A 467 -6.50 -39.45 -2.74
CA SER A 467 -6.28 -40.89 -2.91
C SER A 467 -4.85 -41.18 -3.35
N VAL A 468 -4.44 -42.46 -3.28
CA VAL A 468 -3.13 -42.90 -3.77
C VAL A 468 -3.04 -42.72 -5.30
N GLU A 469 -4.14 -42.97 -6.01
CA GLU A 469 -4.23 -42.83 -7.46
C GLU A 469 -4.03 -41.38 -7.89
N LEU A 470 -4.60 -40.42 -7.15
CA LEU A 470 -4.39 -39.00 -7.41
C LEU A 470 -2.92 -38.59 -7.20
N LEU A 471 -2.28 -39.09 -6.14
CA LEU A 471 -0.85 -38.82 -5.93
C LEU A 471 -0.01 -39.38 -7.09
N LEU A 472 -0.28 -40.61 -7.54
CA LEU A 472 0.45 -41.21 -8.67
C LEU A 472 0.20 -40.45 -9.98
N GLU A 473 -1.02 -39.94 -10.20
CA GLU A 473 -1.34 -39.07 -11.34
C GLU A 473 -0.50 -37.77 -11.31
N ILE A 474 -0.37 -37.14 -10.13
CA ILE A 474 0.46 -35.96 -9.92
C ILE A 474 1.95 -36.27 -10.17
N VAL A 475 2.44 -37.38 -9.60
CA VAL A 475 3.83 -37.84 -9.78
C VAL A 475 4.13 -38.01 -11.27
N GLU A 476 3.30 -38.75 -11.99
CA GLU A 476 3.51 -38.99 -13.43
C GLU A 476 3.38 -37.70 -14.25
N PHE A 477 2.46 -36.81 -13.88
CA PHE A 477 2.28 -35.53 -14.56
C PHE A 477 3.55 -34.66 -14.49
N TYR A 478 4.24 -34.63 -13.34
CA TYR A 478 5.46 -33.85 -13.12
C TYR A 478 6.76 -34.64 -13.29
N LYS A 479 6.75 -35.82 -13.93
CA LYS A 479 7.94 -36.68 -14.10
C LYS A 479 9.19 -36.01 -14.70
N ASN A 480 9.00 -34.95 -15.49
CA ASN A 480 10.07 -34.19 -16.13
C ASN A 480 10.41 -32.87 -15.39
N SER A 481 9.72 -32.56 -14.29
CA SER A 481 9.89 -31.35 -13.49
C SER A 481 10.06 -31.70 -12.01
N LYS A 482 11.24 -32.23 -11.69
CA LYS A 482 11.58 -32.77 -10.35
C LYS A 482 11.31 -31.80 -9.21
N LEU A 483 11.67 -30.53 -9.40
CA LEU A 483 11.42 -29.48 -8.41
C LEU A 483 9.91 -29.31 -8.15
N MET A 484 9.10 -29.19 -9.20
CA MET A 484 7.66 -29.00 -9.06
C MET A 484 6.99 -30.24 -8.44
N GLN A 485 7.42 -31.43 -8.86
CA GLN A 485 6.97 -32.69 -8.30
C GLN A 485 7.20 -32.74 -6.79
N GLY A 486 8.42 -32.44 -6.32
CA GLY A 486 8.75 -32.42 -4.89
C GLY A 486 7.90 -31.43 -4.09
N TYR A 487 7.71 -30.20 -4.60
CA TYR A 487 6.89 -29.19 -3.91
C TYR A 487 5.42 -29.59 -3.80
N ILE A 488 4.81 -30.09 -4.87
CA ILE A 488 3.39 -30.49 -4.86
C ILE A 488 3.19 -31.73 -3.98
N ILE A 489 4.09 -32.72 -4.02
CA ILE A 489 4.04 -33.88 -3.13
C ILE A 489 4.14 -33.45 -1.66
N LYS A 490 5.09 -32.55 -1.34
CA LYS A 490 5.24 -32.00 0.01
C LYS A 490 3.94 -31.35 0.50
N LEU A 491 3.35 -30.48 -0.32
CA LEU A 491 2.08 -29.82 0.01
C LEU A 491 0.91 -30.81 0.11
N PHE A 492 0.86 -31.82 -0.76
CA PHE A 492 -0.16 -32.88 -0.73
C PHE A 492 -0.10 -33.65 0.60
N MET A 493 1.09 -34.09 1.01
CA MET A 493 1.28 -34.79 2.29
C MET A 493 0.93 -33.91 3.49
N LYS A 494 1.33 -32.64 3.49
CA LYS A 494 0.96 -31.68 4.54
C LYS A 494 -0.55 -31.49 4.65
N MET A 495 -1.25 -31.51 3.53
CA MET A 495 -2.71 -31.42 3.50
C MET A 495 -3.38 -32.67 4.09
N LEU A 496 -2.86 -33.87 3.81
CA LEU A 496 -3.35 -35.12 4.42
C LEU A 496 -3.21 -35.10 5.93
N VAL A 497 -2.03 -34.68 6.42
CA VAL A 497 -1.78 -34.55 7.87
C VAL A 497 -2.73 -33.51 8.49
N GLN A 498 -2.92 -32.37 7.82
CA GLN A 498 -3.85 -31.34 8.27
C GLN A 498 -5.31 -31.83 8.34
N ASN A 499 -5.72 -32.71 7.43
CA ASN A 499 -7.05 -33.30 7.40
C ASN A 499 -7.18 -34.56 8.29
N ASN A 500 -6.11 -34.96 8.97
CA ASN A 500 -6.03 -36.16 9.80
C ASN A 500 -6.29 -37.49 9.02
N GLU A 501 -5.88 -37.55 7.76
CA GLU A 501 -6.05 -38.70 6.85
C GLU A 501 -4.94 -39.75 7.03
N LEU A 502 -4.76 -40.23 8.27
CA LEU A 502 -3.63 -41.10 8.63
C LEU A 502 -3.60 -42.42 7.85
N GLU A 503 -4.75 -43.07 7.63
CA GLU A 503 -4.83 -44.32 6.87
C GLU A 503 -4.40 -44.15 5.41
N LEU A 504 -4.77 -43.04 4.78
CA LEU A 504 -4.33 -42.75 3.41
C LEU A 504 -2.82 -42.52 3.33
N ILE A 505 -2.23 -41.88 4.34
CA ILE A 505 -0.78 -41.74 4.45
C ILE A 505 -0.11 -43.13 4.52
N LYS A 506 -0.64 -44.07 5.31
CA LYS A 506 -0.12 -45.45 5.37
C LYS A 506 -0.19 -46.13 4.00
N GLN A 507 -1.32 -46.01 3.31
CA GLN A 507 -1.53 -46.61 2.00
C GLN A 507 -0.56 -46.05 0.95
N ILE A 508 -0.32 -44.74 0.95
CA ILE A 508 0.66 -44.08 0.08
C ILE A 508 2.06 -44.64 0.33
N CYS A 509 2.48 -44.72 1.60
CA CYS A 509 3.79 -45.22 1.97
C CYS A 509 3.95 -46.71 1.57
N GLY A 510 2.94 -47.53 1.85
CA GLY A 510 2.92 -48.95 1.49
C GLY A 510 3.04 -49.20 -0.01
N LYS A 511 2.20 -48.54 -0.83
CA LYS A 511 2.29 -48.68 -2.30
C LYS A 511 3.65 -48.24 -2.83
N LEU A 512 4.23 -47.16 -2.31
CA LEU A 512 5.51 -46.67 -2.81
C LEU A 512 6.67 -47.63 -2.48
N VAL A 513 6.63 -48.30 -1.33
CA VAL A 513 7.59 -49.38 -1.01
C VAL A 513 7.46 -50.54 -1.99
N GLU A 514 6.23 -51.00 -2.30
CA GLU A 514 5.99 -52.03 -3.32
C GLU A 514 6.56 -51.61 -4.69
N PHE A 515 6.36 -50.36 -5.10
CA PHE A 515 6.90 -49.82 -6.36
C PHE A 515 8.43 -49.73 -6.42
N THR A 516 9.12 -49.60 -5.27
CA THR A 516 10.60 -49.62 -5.22
C THR A 516 11.18 -51.04 -5.30
N GLN A 517 10.41 -52.06 -4.91
CA GLN A 517 10.85 -53.46 -4.94
C GLN A 517 10.63 -54.12 -6.30
N ASP A 518 9.65 -53.66 -7.08
CA ASP A 518 9.23 -54.30 -8.35
C ASP A 518 9.91 -53.78 -9.63
N LYS A 519 10.78 -52.75 -9.57
CA LYS A 519 11.50 -52.23 -10.76
C LYS A 519 12.94 -51.82 -10.47
N GLU A 520 13.85 -52.18 -11.39
CA GLU A 520 15.19 -51.59 -11.49
C GLU A 520 15.10 -50.06 -11.52
N GLY A 521 15.46 -49.41 -10.40
CA GLY A 521 16.02 -48.06 -10.33
C GLY A 521 15.28 -46.95 -11.09
N ASN A 522 13.96 -46.83 -10.97
CA ASN A 522 13.26 -45.68 -11.55
C ASN A 522 13.53 -44.43 -10.69
N GLN A 523 14.42 -43.55 -11.15
CA GLN A 523 14.95 -42.39 -10.41
C GLN A 523 13.84 -41.48 -9.83
N ASN A 524 12.68 -41.39 -10.51
CA ASN A 524 11.54 -40.59 -10.07
C ASN A 524 10.84 -41.15 -8.82
N VAL A 525 10.84 -42.46 -8.60
CA VAL A 525 10.17 -43.09 -7.44
C VAL A 525 11.00 -42.87 -6.16
N SER A 526 12.33 -43.00 -6.26
CA SER A 526 13.26 -42.72 -5.16
C SER A 526 13.11 -41.27 -4.68
N GLU A 527 13.05 -40.31 -5.59
CA GLU A 527 12.93 -38.89 -5.26
C GLU A 527 11.57 -38.53 -4.64
N CYS A 528 10.47 -39.17 -5.09
CA CYS A 528 9.17 -39.04 -4.46
C CYS A 528 9.19 -39.57 -3.02
N MET A 529 9.85 -40.71 -2.80
CA MET A 529 10.04 -41.27 -1.46
C MET A 529 10.87 -40.37 -0.58
N ASP A 530 11.97 -39.81 -1.09
CA ASP A 530 12.80 -38.86 -0.35
C ASP A 530 11.99 -37.61 0.06
N ALA A 531 11.16 -37.08 -0.85
CA ALA A 531 10.30 -35.93 -0.56
C ALA A 531 9.24 -36.26 0.52
N ILE A 532 8.62 -37.44 0.44
CA ILE A 532 7.62 -37.89 1.42
C ILE A 532 8.26 -38.14 2.78
N VAL A 533 9.38 -38.86 2.81
CA VAL A 533 10.14 -39.17 4.05
C VAL A 533 10.63 -37.88 4.69
N ALA A 534 11.20 -36.95 3.92
CA ALA A 534 11.61 -35.65 4.44
C ALA A 534 10.42 -34.89 5.04
N THR A 535 9.28 -34.91 4.36
CA THR A 535 8.04 -34.22 4.78
C THR A 535 7.41 -34.85 6.03
N ILE A 536 7.43 -36.18 6.14
CA ILE A 536 6.96 -36.91 7.32
C ILE A 536 7.91 -36.72 8.49
N ASN A 537 9.23 -36.78 8.27
CA ASN A 537 10.22 -36.50 9.32
C ASN A 537 10.11 -35.05 9.83
N GLU A 538 9.85 -34.08 8.95
CA GLU A 538 9.54 -32.70 9.34
C GLU A 538 8.26 -32.59 10.19
N MET A 539 7.30 -33.52 10.04
CA MET A 539 6.01 -33.50 10.75
C MET A 539 5.93 -34.48 11.94
N GLY A 540 6.79 -35.50 11.99
CA GLY A 540 6.76 -36.64 12.92
C GLY A 540 7.05 -36.26 14.37
N ASP A 541 7.68 -35.11 14.61
CA ASP A 541 7.89 -34.54 15.94
C ASP A 541 6.58 -34.14 16.66
N ASN A 542 5.42 -34.14 15.98
CA ASN A 542 4.12 -33.72 16.52
C ASN A 542 3.05 -34.83 16.54
N ASN A 543 3.33 -36.03 16.03
CA ASN A 543 2.37 -37.13 16.02
C ASN A 543 3.11 -38.46 16.17
N GLU A 544 3.05 -39.04 17.38
CA GLU A 544 3.67 -40.33 17.68
C GLU A 544 3.21 -41.45 16.73
N GLU A 545 1.99 -41.38 16.17
CA GLU A 545 1.51 -42.35 15.18
C GLU A 545 2.21 -42.17 13.82
N LEU A 546 2.47 -40.94 13.38
CA LEU A 546 3.26 -40.68 12.16
C LEU A 546 4.72 -41.12 12.35
N HIS A 547 5.27 -40.96 13.56
CA HIS A 547 6.63 -41.37 13.87
C HIS A 547 6.77 -42.91 13.97
N LYS A 548 5.74 -43.61 14.48
CA LYS A 548 5.66 -45.08 14.53
C LYS A 548 5.46 -45.70 13.15
N LEU A 549 4.85 -44.97 12.21
CA LEU A 549 4.58 -45.43 10.85
C LEU A 549 5.83 -45.71 9.99
N PHE A 550 7.00 -45.22 10.40
CA PHE A 550 8.27 -45.34 9.65
C PHE A 550 9.42 -46.01 10.43
N GLN A 551 9.14 -46.62 11.59
CA GLN A 551 10.11 -47.49 12.29
C GLN A 551 10.04 -48.97 11.81
N LEU A 552 9.25 -49.25 10.77
CA LEU A 552 9.19 -50.50 10.01
C LEU A 552 9.78 -50.26 8.62
#